data_AF-A0A2P6RVP2-F1
#
_entry.id   AF-A0A2P6RVP2-F1
#
_cell.length_a   1.000
_cell.length_b   1.000
_cell.length_c   1.000
_cell.angle_alpha   90.00
_cell.angle_beta   90.00
_cell.angle_gamma   90.00
#
_symmetry.space_group_name_H-M   'P 1'
#
loop_
_entity.id
_entity.type
_entity.pdbx_description
1 polymer ?
#
loop_
_entity_poly.entity_id
_entity_poly.type
_entity_poly.pdbx_seq_one_letter_code
_entity_poly.pdbx_strand_id
1 'polypeptide(L)'
;MITGSIGMLPSASLGESGPGLFEPIHGSGLDIAGQDKANPLATVLSAAMLLKYGLGEENAAKRIEAVVLDTLNRGFRTVDIYSSGTVDMIKSNIL
;
A
#
# COMPACT_ATOMS: atom_id res chain seq x y z
N MET A 1 1.78 -6.85 -14.84
CA MET A 1 1.67 -5.44 -14.41
C MET A 1 3.06 -5.01 -13.98
N ILE A 2 3.65 -3.98 -14.60
CA ILE A 2 4.87 -3.32 -14.08
C ILE A 2 4.36 -2.19 -13.20
N THR A 3 4.55 -2.27 -11.89
CA THR A 3 3.75 -1.55 -10.90
C THR A 3 4.17 -0.09 -10.65
N GLY A 4 5.10 0.47 -11.42
CA GLY A 4 5.41 1.92 -11.37
C GLY A 4 6.14 2.43 -10.12
N SER A 5 6.04 1.77 -8.95
CA SER A 5 6.83 2.05 -7.75
C SER A 5 6.94 0.86 -6.79
N ILE A 6 8.08 0.76 -6.09
CA ILE A 6 8.29 -0.20 -4.99
C ILE A 6 7.38 0.08 -3.79
N GLY A 7 6.96 1.34 -3.61
CA GLY A 7 6.03 1.80 -2.58
C GLY A 7 4.60 1.25 -2.72
N MET A 8 4.29 0.54 -3.81
CA MET A 8 2.99 -0.07 -4.05
C MET A 8 3.00 -1.61 -4.01
N LEU A 9 4.14 -2.21 -3.63
CA LEU A 9 4.33 -3.65 -3.69
C LEU A 9 4.18 -4.30 -2.30
N PRO A 10 3.01 -4.89 -1.99
CA PRO A 10 2.83 -5.71 -0.79
C PRO A 10 3.51 -7.08 -0.94
N SER A 11 3.81 -7.73 0.17
CA SER A 11 4.23 -9.13 0.21
C SER A 11 3.56 -9.92 1.33
N ALA A 12 3.58 -11.24 1.15
CA ALA A 12 3.17 -12.22 2.13
C ALA A 12 4.13 -13.40 2.10
N SER A 13 4.65 -13.79 3.26
CA SER A 13 5.35 -15.04 3.49
C SER A 13 4.43 -15.98 4.25
N LEU A 14 3.96 -17.04 3.58
CA LEU A 14 2.91 -17.93 4.09
C LEU A 14 3.51 -19.29 4.48
N GLY A 15 3.24 -19.74 5.72
CA GLY A 15 3.45 -21.13 6.12
C GLY A 15 2.23 -22.00 5.80
N GLU A 16 2.40 -23.32 5.68
CA GLU A 16 1.35 -24.27 5.30
C GLU A 16 0.09 -24.18 6.19
N SER A 17 0.29 -24.01 7.50
CA SER A 17 -0.78 -23.88 8.51
C SER A 17 -0.78 -22.52 9.23
N GLY A 18 -0.03 -21.55 8.70
CA GLY A 18 0.21 -20.26 9.34
C GLY A 18 1.12 -20.31 10.59
N PRO A 19 1.38 -19.15 11.23
CA PRO A 19 0.96 -17.82 10.78
C PRO A 19 1.72 -17.36 9.53
N GLY A 20 1.15 -16.39 8.81
CA GLY A 20 1.82 -15.67 7.73
C GLY A 20 2.44 -14.37 8.22
N LEU A 21 3.50 -13.90 7.55
CA LEU A 21 4.07 -12.56 7.70
C LEU A 21 3.64 -11.69 6.51
N PHE A 22 3.14 -10.49 6.78
CA PHE A 22 2.63 -9.57 5.77
C PHE A 22 3.30 -8.22 5.94
N GLU A 23 4.02 -7.77 4.91
CA GLU A 23 4.87 -6.58 4.99
C GLU A 23 4.97 -5.91 3.61
N PRO A 24 5.30 -4.61 3.51
CA PRO A 24 5.72 -4.04 2.25
C PRO A 24 7.07 -4.64 1.83
N ILE A 25 7.36 -4.74 0.53
CA ILE A 25 8.70 -5.23 0.11
C ILE A 25 9.80 -4.19 0.28
N HIS A 26 9.45 -2.91 0.42
CA HIS A 26 10.43 -1.85 0.55
C HIS A 26 11.03 -1.82 1.96
N GLY A 27 12.27 -1.32 2.07
CA GLY A 27 12.93 -1.14 3.35
C GLY A 27 12.39 0.03 4.17
N SER A 28 13.15 0.42 5.20
CA SER A 28 12.78 1.43 6.19
C SER A 28 12.74 2.88 5.70
N GLY A 29 13.32 3.19 4.53
CA GLY A 29 13.31 4.55 3.97
C GLY A 29 13.98 5.60 4.88
N LEU A 30 15.17 5.30 5.40
CA LEU A 30 15.87 6.16 6.37
C LEU A 30 16.10 7.60 5.87
N ASP A 31 16.25 7.77 4.57
CA ASP A 31 16.43 9.05 3.87
C ASP A 31 15.19 9.95 3.91
N ILE A 32 14.00 9.37 4.10
CA ILE A 32 12.71 10.09 4.16
C ILE A 32 11.97 9.92 5.49
N ALA A 33 12.57 9.21 6.45
CA ALA A 33 11.99 8.99 7.78
C ALA A 33 11.69 10.32 8.49
N GLY A 34 10.48 10.46 9.04
CA GLY A 34 10.03 11.67 9.74
C GLY A 34 9.72 12.87 8.83
N GLN A 35 9.73 12.72 7.50
CA GLN A 35 9.50 13.82 6.56
C GLN A 35 8.10 13.83 5.94
N ASP A 36 7.24 12.87 6.30
CA ASP A 36 5.90 12.73 5.74
C ASP A 36 5.91 12.65 4.19
N LYS A 37 6.70 11.70 3.67
CA LYS A 37 6.89 11.49 2.22
C LYS A 37 6.69 10.04 1.77
N ALA A 38 6.63 9.10 2.72
CA ALA A 38 6.57 7.69 2.41
C ALA A 38 5.25 7.34 1.70
N ASN A 39 5.32 6.42 0.75
CA ASN A 39 4.13 5.82 0.13
C ASN A 39 3.60 4.70 1.03
N PRO A 40 2.43 4.85 1.67
CA PRO A 40 1.93 3.83 2.59
C PRO A 40 1.21 2.68 1.88
N LEU A 41 1.01 2.76 0.56
CA LEU A 41 0.12 1.87 -0.17
C LEU A 41 0.56 0.41 -0.08
N ALA A 42 1.86 0.11 -0.15
CA ALA A 42 2.36 -1.25 0.04
C ALA A 42 1.96 -1.81 1.42
N THR A 43 2.16 -1.06 2.50
CA THR A 43 1.77 -1.49 3.86
C THR A 43 0.26 -1.71 3.98
N VAL A 44 -0.55 -0.80 3.45
CA VAL A 44 -2.02 -0.92 3.44
C VAL A 44 -2.47 -2.16 2.67
N LEU A 45 -1.86 -2.41 1.50
CA LEU A 45 -2.16 -3.60 0.70
C LEU A 45 -1.64 -4.89 1.37
N SER A 46 -0.55 -4.85 2.14
CA SER A 46 -0.12 -5.98 2.97
C SER A 46 -1.11 -6.27 4.09
N ALA A 47 -1.76 -5.25 4.66
CA ALA A 47 -2.89 -5.46 5.57
C ALA A 47 -4.11 -6.09 4.86
N ALA A 48 -4.37 -5.75 3.59
CA ALA A 48 -5.38 -6.45 2.79
C ALA A 48 -5.01 -7.94 2.57
N MET A 49 -3.73 -8.24 2.32
CA MET A 49 -3.24 -9.62 2.26
C MET A 49 -3.41 -10.36 3.59
N LEU A 50 -3.13 -9.71 4.73
CA LEU A 50 -3.38 -10.28 6.06
C LEU A 50 -4.85 -10.63 6.25
N LEU A 51 -5.77 -9.71 5.93
CA LEU A 51 -7.20 -9.97 6.03
C LEU A 51 -7.61 -11.17 5.18
N LYS A 52 -7.16 -11.22 3.92
CA LYS A 52 -7.52 -12.29 2.98
C LYS A 52 -6.93 -13.64 3.37
N TYR A 53 -5.61 -13.70 3.57
CA TYR A 53 -4.88 -14.96 3.70
C TYR A 53 -4.66 -15.38 5.15
N GLY A 54 -4.48 -14.43 6.06
CA GLY A 54 -4.26 -14.71 7.49
C GLY A 54 -5.55 -14.88 8.29
N LEU A 55 -6.60 -14.11 7.95
CA LEU A 55 -7.84 -14.04 8.74
C LEU A 55 -9.08 -14.55 8.01
N GLY A 56 -9.00 -14.85 6.70
CA GLY A 56 -10.15 -15.29 5.90
C GLY A 56 -11.19 -14.19 5.63
N GLU A 57 -10.88 -12.94 5.95
CA GLU A 57 -11.75 -11.76 5.82
C GLU A 57 -11.70 -11.17 4.40
N GLU A 58 -12.07 -11.96 3.40
CA GLU A 58 -11.93 -11.58 1.99
C GLU A 58 -12.72 -10.31 1.62
N ASN A 59 -13.90 -10.11 2.20
CA ASN A 59 -14.70 -8.92 1.96
C ASN A 59 -14.03 -7.65 2.49
N ALA A 60 -13.34 -7.74 3.63
CA ALA A 60 -12.60 -6.61 4.18
C ALA A 60 -11.38 -6.29 3.31
N ALA A 61 -10.64 -7.31 2.87
CA ALA A 61 -9.52 -7.14 1.94
C ALA A 61 -9.94 -6.44 0.65
N LYS A 62 -11.02 -6.89 0.01
CA LYS A 62 -11.56 -6.29 -1.23
C LYS A 62 -11.95 -4.81 -1.04
N ARG A 63 -12.49 -4.44 0.12
CA ARG A 63 -12.81 -3.03 0.41
C ARG A 63 -11.55 -2.17 0.47
N ILE A 64 -10.47 -2.66 1.09
CA ILE A 64 -9.19 -1.93 1.13
C ILE A 64 -8.60 -1.80 -0.27
N GLU A 65 -8.54 -2.89 -1.03
CA GLU A 65 -8.03 -2.88 -2.41
C GLU A 65 -8.83 -1.91 -3.30
N ALA A 66 -10.15 -1.90 -3.17
CA ALA A 66 -11.03 -0.99 -3.92
C ALA A 66 -10.79 0.48 -3.56
N VAL A 67 -10.62 0.80 -2.27
CA VAL A 67 -10.35 2.19 -1.83
C VAL A 67 -8.98 2.65 -2.29
N VAL A 68 -7.95 1.80 -2.26
CA VAL A 68 -6.63 2.12 -2.82
C VAL A 68 -6.75 2.44 -4.31
N LEU A 69 -7.48 1.61 -5.06
CA LEU A 69 -7.70 1.83 -6.49
C LEU A 69 -8.50 3.11 -6.76
N ASP A 70 -9.57 3.36 -6.02
CA ASP A 70 -10.38 4.59 -6.13
C ASP A 70 -9.53 5.84 -5.86
N THR A 71 -8.72 5.81 -4.80
CA THR A 71 -7.81 6.90 -4.44
C THR A 71 -6.83 7.21 -5.58
N LEU A 72 -6.27 6.18 -6.20
CA LEU A 72 -5.41 6.33 -7.38
C LEU A 72 -6.21 6.81 -8.62
N ASN A 73 -7.43 6.35 -8.84
CA ASN A 73 -8.27 6.80 -9.96
C ASN A 73 -8.67 8.27 -9.83
N ARG A 74 -8.83 8.77 -8.60
CA ARG A 74 -9.07 10.19 -8.29
C ARG A 74 -7.83 11.07 -8.44
N GLY A 75 -6.70 10.51 -8.85
CA GLY A 75 -5.47 11.24 -9.14
C GLY A 75 -4.61 11.54 -7.92
N PHE A 76 -4.90 10.99 -6.75
CA PHE A 76 -4.05 11.15 -5.57
C PHE A 76 -2.76 10.33 -5.74
N ARG A 77 -1.59 10.90 -5.48
CA ARG A 77 -0.28 10.26 -5.61
C ARG A 77 0.65 10.71 -4.48
N THR A 78 1.51 9.83 -4.00
CA THR A 78 2.67 10.22 -3.20
C THR A 78 3.83 10.61 -4.13
N VAL A 79 4.87 11.22 -3.56
CA VAL A 79 5.97 11.83 -4.34
C VAL A 79 6.66 10.86 -5.31
N ASP A 80 6.75 9.58 -4.96
CA ASP A 80 7.38 8.52 -5.75
C ASP A 80 6.60 8.13 -7.02
N ILE A 81 5.30 8.41 -7.07
CA ILE A 81 4.42 8.12 -8.21
C ILE A 81 3.69 9.37 -8.73
N TYR A 82 4.18 10.56 -8.34
CA TYR A 82 3.61 11.84 -8.75
C TYR A 82 3.86 12.10 -10.24
N SER A 83 2.85 12.64 -10.91
CA SER A 83 2.96 13.13 -12.28
C SER A 83 2.15 14.43 -12.45
N SER A 84 2.48 15.22 -13.48
CA SER A 84 1.74 16.46 -13.76
C SER A 84 0.24 16.16 -13.92
N GLY A 85 -0.60 16.92 -13.22
CA GLY A 85 -2.05 16.71 -13.17
C GLY A 85 -2.55 15.80 -12.04
N THR A 86 -1.66 15.27 -11.20
CA THR A 86 -2.03 14.52 -9.98
C THR A 86 -1.95 15.39 -8.72
N VAL A 87 -2.58 14.91 -7.64
CA VAL A 87 -2.68 15.59 -6.35
C VAL A 87 -1.84 14.85 -5.32
N ASP A 88 -1.04 15.58 -4.54
CA ASP A 88 -0.25 15.01 -3.45
C ASP A 88 -1.18 14.48 -2.32
N MET A 89 -1.17 13.16 -2.10
CA MET A 89 -2.05 12.50 -1.11
C MET A 89 -1.81 13.01 0.30
N ILE A 90 -0.54 13.25 0.64
CA ILE A 90 -0.10 13.56 1.99
C ILE A 90 -0.55 14.98 2.34
N LYS A 91 -0.33 15.93 1.42
CA LYS A 91 -0.80 17.32 1.59
C LYS A 91 -2.33 17.45 1.60
N SER A 92 -3.04 16.46 1.05
CA SER A 92 -4.51 16.47 0.95
C SER A 92 -5.20 15.82 2.13
N ASN A 93 -4.46 15.31 3.13
CA ASN A 93 -4.99 14.67 4.34
C ASN A 93 -5.98 13.52 4.04
N ILE A 94 -5.65 12.71 3.02
CA ILE A 94 -6.46 11.56 2.54
C ILE A 94 -6.05 10.24 3.19
N LEU A 95 -5.03 10.27 4.05
CA LEU A 95 -4.54 9.15 4.85
C LEU A 95 -4.71 9.44 6.34
#